data_AF-A0A871BI93-F1
#
_entry.id   AF-A0A871BI93-F1
#
_cell.length_a   1.000
_cell.length_b   1.000
_cell.length_c   1.000
_cell.angle_alpha   90.00
_cell.angle_beta   90.00
_cell.angle_gamma   90.00
#
_symmetry.space_group_name_H-M   'P 1'
#
loop_
_entity.id
_entity.type
_entity.pdbx_description
1 polymer ?
#
loop_
_entity_poly.entity_id
_entity_poly.type
_entity_poly.pdbx_seq_one_letter_code
_entity_poly.pdbx_strand_id
1 'polypeptide(L)'
;MSTRTRIAGVLVVVALVAAAATGTGLAASDGVQSVTQPNAPAVDTRQAQVQQQTQTQMQAEYCTYPNNATYDSFAVSNLSAPSGVEAGEPVTVSADITNPNDVPMIQCVEFRLEGDVVVRTGWALNPNETETIAFEVNTTGLEDGTYIHGIETRDFGELTTLTVGEQPEPEPEEPTASLQFDDQESDGSSVTVASANLSDGGYIAILDENGSVVGATDYLEPGEQENVSVPLLESLNESATLTAQAHLDTNDNQTLDFLTSNGTEDGPYTVNGTPVTDDADVTVGEEPTTEEPTTEEPTTEEPTTEEPTTEEPTTEEPTTDEPTEEPTEEPTATVEFEDQNSDGATVTVASATLSEGGFVVIHNESGDVVGISNYIEESDSNIRIFLTESLSESATLTAMAHLDTNNNQQLDFLSSDGAEDGPYTMDGSPITDDAEITVGGEPTTEEPTTEEPTTEEPTTEEPTTEEPTTEEPTTEEPTNETETPPPTETPIDNGTEN
;
A
#
# COMPACT_ATOMS: atom_id res chain seq x y z
N MET A 1 -20.53 -43.71 37.52
CA MET A 1 -21.26 -42.62 36.83
C MET A 1 -20.21 -41.90 36.01
N SER A 2 -20.28 -41.69 34.71
CA SER A 2 -21.33 -41.90 33.72
C SER A 2 -20.64 -42.00 32.35
N THR A 3 -21.11 -42.95 31.55
CA THR A 3 -21.12 -43.09 30.08
C THR A 3 -20.50 -41.97 29.22
N ARG A 4 -19.61 -42.33 28.28
CA ARG A 4 -19.47 -41.73 26.93
C ARG A 4 -19.07 -42.84 25.95
N THR A 5 -20.02 -43.44 25.23
CA THR A 5 -20.58 -43.03 23.94
C THR A 5 -19.64 -43.34 22.77
N ARG A 6 -19.99 -44.39 22.01
CA ARG A 6 -19.51 -44.64 20.65
C ARG A 6 -20.28 -43.75 19.66
N ILE A 7 -19.56 -43.10 18.75
CA ILE A 7 -20.02 -42.55 17.45
C ILE A 7 -18.80 -42.73 16.53
N ALA A 8 -18.72 -43.60 15.50
CA ALA A 8 -19.55 -43.87 14.33
C ALA A 8 -19.48 -42.76 13.24
N GLY A 9 -18.55 -42.95 12.30
CA GLY A 9 -18.72 -42.63 10.87
C GLY A 9 -18.31 -41.23 10.43
N VAL A 10 -17.22 -41.14 9.65
CA VAL A 10 -17.01 -40.04 8.70
C VAL A 10 -16.61 -40.62 7.34
N LEU A 11 -17.27 -40.06 6.33
CA LEU A 11 -17.27 -40.35 4.90
C LEU A 11 -15.88 -40.09 4.30
N VAL A 12 -15.31 -41.02 3.54
CA VAL A 12 -14.17 -40.74 2.68
C VAL A 12 -14.70 -40.22 1.34
N VAL A 13 -14.49 -38.93 1.09
CA VAL A 13 -14.66 -38.33 -0.24
C VAL A 13 -13.31 -38.43 -0.94
N VAL A 14 -13.21 -39.32 -1.93
CA VAL A 14 -12.03 -39.43 -2.80
C VAL A 14 -12.14 -38.36 -3.88
N ALA A 15 -11.35 -37.28 -3.77
CA ALA A 15 -11.13 -36.34 -4.85
C ALA A 15 -9.99 -36.85 -5.74
N LEU A 16 -10.32 -37.18 -6.98
CA LEU A 16 -9.35 -37.52 -8.03
C LEU A 16 -8.76 -36.23 -8.61
N VAL A 17 -7.51 -35.92 -8.29
CA VAL A 17 -6.73 -34.92 -9.03
C VAL A 17 -6.12 -35.60 -10.26
N ALA A 18 -6.58 -35.22 -11.44
CA ALA A 18 -6.01 -35.65 -12.71
C ALA A 18 -4.84 -34.72 -13.08
N ALA A 19 -3.61 -35.23 -13.08
CA ALA A 19 -2.47 -34.54 -13.68
C ALA A 19 -2.61 -34.57 -15.21
N ALA A 20 -2.75 -33.40 -15.82
CA ALA A 20 -2.71 -33.22 -17.27
C ALA A 20 -1.27 -33.20 -17.77
N ALA A 21 -0.88 -34.22 -18.54
CA ALA A 21 0.37 -34.20 -19.29
C ALA A 21 0.15 -33.45 -20.62
N THR A 22 0.83 -32.33 -20.81
CA THR A 22 0.93 -31.60 -22.06
C THR A 22 1.81 -32.39 -23.04
N GLY A 23 1.21 -32.89 -24.11
CA GLY A 23 1.93 -33.54 -25.22
C GLY A 23 1.71 -32.78 -26.52
N THR A 24 2.71 -32.01 -26.94
CA THR A 24 2.80 -31.46 -28.30
C THR A 24 3.46 -32.48 -29.23
N GLY A 25 2.90 -32.69 -30.43
CA GLY A 25 3.67 -33.20 -31.58
C GLY A 25 2.91 -34.09 -32.55
N LEU A 26 2.35 -33.48 -33.60
CA LEU A 26 1.80 -34.13 -34.80
C LEU A 26 2.88 -34.85 -35.64
N ALA A 27 2.52 -35.98 -36.27
CA ALA A 27 2.65 -36.19 -37.73
C ALA A 27 1.95 -37.49 -38.21
N ALA A 28 1.10 -37.35 -39.24
CA ALA A 28 0.55 -38.42 -40.09
C ALA A 28 1.67 -39.05 -40.96
N SER A 29 1.55 -40.23 -41.60
CA SER A 29 0.52 -40.62 -42.56
C SER A 29 0.64 -42.08 -43.04
N ASP A 30 -0.45 -42.53 -43.64
CA ASP A 30 -0.58 -43.35 -44.86
C ASP A 30 -1.25 -44.73 -44.69
N GLY A 31 -2.28 -44.95 -45.52
CA GLY A 31 -3.31 -45.98 -45.35
C GLY A 31 -3.18 -47.20 -46.28
N VAL A 32 -4.15 -48.13 -46.16
CA VAL A 32 -4.85 -48.87 -47.24
C VAL A 32 -5.75 -49.99 -46.66
N GLN A 33 -7.06 -49.85 -46.91
CA GLN A 33 -8.12 -50.82 -47.30
C GLN A 33 -8.49 -52.07 -46.44
N SER A 34 -9.63 -51.94 -45.75
CA SER A 34 -10.89 -52.75 -45.78
C SER A 34 -10.90 -54.29 -45.64
N VAL A 35 -11.65 -54.80 -44.65
CA VAL A 35 -12.80 -55.73 -44.83
C VAL A 35 -13.81 -55.56 -43.67
N THR A 36 -15.11 -55.51 -44.00
CA THR A 36 -16.28 -55.38 -43.13
C THR A 36 -16.69 -56.71 -42.48
N GLN A 37 -17.01 -56.76 -41.18
CA GLN A 37 -18.05 -57.64 -40.59
C GLN A 37 -18.43 -57.18 -39.16
N PRO A 38 -19.61 -57.57 -38.62
CA PRO A 38 -20.46 -56.71 -37.81
C PRO A 38 -20.46 -57.06 -36.32
N ASN A 39 -20.92 -56.10 -35.52
CA ASN A 39 -21.41 -56.20 -34.14
C ASN A 39 -20.52 -56.90 -33.10
N ALA A 40 -20.12 -56.09 -32.12
CA ALA A 40 -19.47 -56.46 -30.87
C ALA A 40 -20.11 -57.66 -30.14
N PRO A 41 -19.36 -58.26 -29.21
CA PRO A 41 -19.72 -58.00 -27.83
C PRO A 41 -18.58 -57.27 -27.12
N ALA A 42 -18.95 -56.33 -26.27
CA ALA A 42 -18.05 -55.63 -25.37
C ALA A 42 -17.27 -56.65 -24.53
N VAL A 43 -15.99 -56.86 -24.87
CA VAL A 43 -15.05 -57.65 -24.06
C VAL A 43 -14.46 -56.71 -23.01
N ASP A 44 -15.19 -56.67 -21.91
CA ASP A 44 -14.67 -56.76 -20.55
C ASP A 44 -13.74 -55.65 -20.03
N THR A 45 -14.18 -54.39 -20.16
CA THR A 45 -13.75 -53.32 -19.24
C THR A 45 -14.09 -53.63 -17.77
N ARG A 46 -15.01 -54.57 -17.53
CA ARG A 46 -15.32 -55.07 -16.19
C ARG A 46 -14.18 -55.92 -15.62
N GLN A 47 -13.39 -56.66 -16.40
CA GLN A 47 -12.21 -57.38 -15.89
C GLN A 47 -11.06 -56.44 -15.57
N ALA A 48 -10.86 -55.36 -16.34
CA ALA A 48 -9.83 -54.35 -16.03
C ALA A 48 -10.22 -53.49 -14.82
N GLN A 49 -11.50 -53.07 -14.72
CA GLN A 49 -12.01 -52.37 -13.54
C GLN A 49 -12.13 -53.27 -12.32
N VAL A 50 -12.47 -54.56 -12.47
CA VAL A 50 -12.42 -55.52 -11.37
C VAL A 50 -10.97 -55.79 -10.97
N GLN A 51 -9.99 -55.88 -11.89
CA GLN A 51 -8.58 -56.01 -11.51
C GLN A 51 -8.03 -54.76 -10.79
N GLN A 52 -8.35 -53.55 -11.25
CA GLN A 52 -8.00 -52.30 -10.56
C GLN A 52 -8.73 -52.17 -9.22
N GLN A 53 -10.04 -52.42 -9.15
CA GLN A 53 -10.79 -52.41 -7.89
C GLN A 53 -10.35 -53.52 -6.94
N THR A 54 -9.92 -54.69 -7.43
CA THR A 54 -9.35 -55.75 -6.58
C THR A 54 -7.96 -55.36 -6.09
N GLN A 55 -7.14 -54.65 -6.88
CA GLN A 55 -5.87 -54.08 -6.42
C GLN A 55 -6.07 -52.99 -5.36
N THR A 56 -7.00 -52.05 -5.57
CA THR A 56 -7.30 -50.97 -4.62
C THR A 56 -8.06 -51.47 -3.38
N GLN A 57 -8.90 -52.51 -3.48
CA GLN A 57 -9.52 -53.14 -2.30
C GLN A 57 -8.57 -54.06 -1.53
N MET A 58 -7.56 -54.67 -2.17
CA MET A 58 -6.53 -55.41 -1.43
C MET A 58 -5.54 -54.50 -0.69
N GLN A 59 -5.47 -53.21 -1.03
CA GLN A 59 -4.63 -52.23 -0.29
C GLN A 59 -5.15 -51.94 1.12
N ALA A 60 -6.45 -52.13 1.40
CA ALA A 60 -7.07 -51.58 2.61
C ALA A 60 -7.32 -52.58 3.76
N GLU A 61 -7.10 -53.90 3.63
CA GLU A 61 -7.67 -54.80 4.65
C GLU A 61 -6.74 -55.83 5.33
N TYR A 62 -5.65 -56.34 4.74
CA TYR A 62 -4.81 -57.33 5.46
C TYR A 62 -3.36 -57.37 4.98
N CYS A 63 -2.51 -56.45 5.45
CA CYS A 63 -1.10 -56.79 5.57
C CYS A 63 -0.92 -57.62 6.85
N THR A 64 -0.74 -58.93 6.70
CA THR A 64 -0.26 -59.78 7.80
C THR A 64 1.25 -59.71 7.80
N TYR A 65 1.88 -59.41 8.94
CA TYR A 65 3.32 -59.65 9.08
C TYR A 65 3.59 -61.09 8.65
N PRO A 66 4.50 -61.35 7.69
CA PRO A 66 4.89 -62.71 7.40
C PRO A 66 5.34 -63.32 8.72
N ASN A 67 4.64 -64.36 9.14
CA ASN A 67 4.74 -65.07 10.41
C ASN A 67 6.07 -65.82 10.57
N ASN A 68 7.09 -65.46 9.78
CA ASN A 68 8.37 -66.11 9.71
C ASN A 68 9.48 -65.06 9.61
N ALA A 69 10.45 -65.13 10.51
CA ALA A 69 11.65 -64.30 10.59
C ALA A 69 12.67 -64.58 9.46
N THR A 70 12.18 -64.88 8.25
CA THR A 70 13.01 -65.30 7.11
C THR A 70 13.23 -64.18 6.09
N TYR A 71 12.39 -63.14 6.10
CA TYR A 71 12.49 -62.00 5.20
C TYR A 71 12.68 -60.72 5.99
N ASP A 72 13.53 -59.83 5.46
CA ASP A 72 13.86 -58.55 6.04
C ASP A 72 12.69 -57.56 5.89
N SER A 73 12.51 -56.69 6.89
CA SER A 73 11.52 -55.62 6.80
C SER A 73 11.87 -54.63 5.70
N PHE A 74 10.87 -53.98 5.11
CA PHE A 74 11.13 -52.85 4.22
C PHE A 74 11.91 -51.75 4.95
N ALA A 75 12.95 -51.24 4.33
CA ALA A 75 13.73 -50.13 4.86
C ALA A 75 12.95 -48.83 4.69
N VAL A 76 13.07 -47.94 5.67
CA VAL A 76 12.48 -46.59 5.67
C VAL A 76 13.63 -45.59 5.64
N SER A 77 13.52 -44.59 4.77
CA SER A 77 14.48 -43.50 4.68
C SER A 77 13.84 -42.24 4.14
N ASN A 78 14.53 -41.10 4.24
CA ASN A 78 14.13 -39.85 3.60
C ASN A 78 12.74 -39.35 4.05
N LEU A 79 12.45 -39.47 5.36
CA LEU A 79 11.25 -38.91 5.96
C LEU A 79 11.21 -37.39 5.74
N SER A 80 10.10 -36.93 5.16
CA SER A 80 9.78 -35.53 4.94
C SER A 80 8.42 -35.22 5.53
N ALA A 81 8.36 -34.17 6.36
CA ALA A 81 7.15 -33.68 7.00
C ALA A 81 7.30 -32.20 7.34
N PRO A 82 6.20 -31.43 7.37
CA PRO A 82 6.17 -30.11 7.97
C PRO A 82 6.60 -30.15 9.44
N SER A 83 7.33 -29.12 9.89
CA SER A 83 7.73 -28.95 11.30
C SER A 83 6.59 -28.50 12.20
N GLY A 84 5.53 -27.93 11.62
CA GLY A 84 4.30 -27.60 12.31
C GLY A 84 3.13 -27.38 11.36
N VAL A 85 1.97 -27.17 11.97
CA VAL A 85 0.68 -27.02 11.29
C VAL A 85 -0.32 -26.37 12.23
N GLU A 86 -1.24 -25.56 11.69
CA GLU A 86 -2.38 -25.08 12.45
C GLU A 86 -3.34 -26.22 12.85
N ALA A 87 -3.98 -26.07 14.00
CA ALA A 87 -4.90 -27.10 14.51
C ALA A 87 -6.08 -27.33 13.55
N GLY A 88 -6.21 -28.55 13.04
CA GLY A 88 -7.30 -28.95 12.14
C GLY A 88 -6.90 -29.05 10.67
N GLU A 89 -5.76 -28.48 10.27
CA GLU A 89 -5.24 -28.59 8.91
C GLU A 89 -4.60 -29.96 8.66
N PRO A 90 -4.79 -30.56 7.46
CA PRO A 90 -4.18 -31.83 7.12
C PRO A 90 -2.67 -31.69 6.89
N VAL A 91 -1.90 -32.67 7.35
CA VAL A 91 -0.44 -32.75 7.15
C VAL A 91 -0.11 -33.90 6.23
N THR A 92 0.79 -33.67 5.27
CA THR A 92 1.36 -34.75 4.45
C THR A 92 2.71 -35.17 4.99
N VAL A 93 2.85 -36.44 5.32
CA VAL A 93 4.11 -37.05 5.79
C VAL A 93 4.52 -38.12 4.80
N SER A 94 5.74 -38.04 4.28
CA SER A 94 6.23 -38.99 3.27
C SER A 94 7.58 -39.60 3.61
N ALA A 95 7.85 -40.82 3.16
CA ALA A 95 9.17 -41.47 3.27
C ALA A 95 9.40 -42.43 2.09
N ASP A 96 10.67 -42.67 1.78
CA ASP A 96 11.10 -43.68 0.82
C ASP A 96 11.10 -45.07 1.47
N ILE A 97 10.34 -45.98 0.88
CA ILE A 97 10.24 -47.37 1.32
C ILE A 97 10.92 -48.28 0.30
N THR A 98 11.91 -49.03 0.77
CA THR A 98 12.71 -49.93 -0.08
C THR A 98 12.52 -51.38 0.31
N ASN A 99 12.31 -52.26 -0.67
CA ASN A 99 12.32 -53.71 -0.44
C ASN A 99 13.75 -54.28 -0.57
N PRO A 100 14.42 -54.66 0.53
CA PRO A 100 15.78 -55.22 0.47
C PRO A 100 15.81 -56.71 0.05
N ASN A 101 14.66 -57.35 -0.04
CA ASN A 101 14.56 -58.78 -0.34
C ASN A 101 14.71 -59.03 -1.85
N ASP A 102 15.13 -60.25 -2.21
CA ASP A 102 15.32 -60.69 -3.60
C ASP A 102 14.02 -61.19 -4.26
N VAL A 103 12.88 -61.06 -3.57
CA VAL A 103 11.55 -61.45 -4.04
C VAL A 103 10.54 -60.30 -3.89
N PRO A 104 9.55 -60.20 -4.79
CA PRO A 104 8.47 -59.22 -4.63
C PRO A 104 7.65 -59.57 -3.38
N MET A 105 7.33 -58.56 -2.57
CA MET A 105 6.67 -58.74 -1.28
C MET A 105 5.63 -57.66 -1.00
N ILE A 106 4.66 -58.00 -0.14
CA ILE A 106 3.74 -57.04 0.46
C ILE A 106 4.07 -56.93 1.95
N GLN A 107 4.33 -55.73 2.45
CA GLN A 107 4.57 -55.48 3.89
C GLN A 107 3.74 -54.31 4.40
N CYS A 108 3.49 -54.28 5.72
CA CYS A 108 2.83 -53.14 6.35
C CYS A 108 3.79 -51.96 6.44
N VAL A 109 3.29 -50.78 6.04
CA VAL A 109 3.86 -49.47 6.35
C VAL A 109 2.82 -48.72 7.17
N GLU A 110 3.26 -48.13 8.29
CA GLU A 110 2.40 -47.51 9.29
C GLU A 110 2.80 -46.06 9.48
N PHE A 111 1.81 -45.17 9.48
CA PHE A 111 1.98 -43.85 10.06
C PHE A 111 1.57 -43.91 11.54
N ARG A 112 2.47 -43.46 12.42
CA ARG A 112 2.25 -43.41 13.86
C ARG A 112 2.36 -42.00 14.40
N LEU A 113 1.51 -41.67 15.37
CA LEU A 113 1.49 -40.41 16.11
C LEU A 113 1.50 -40.73 17.60
N GLU A 114 2.47 -40.22 18.36
CA GLU A 114 2.71 -40.57 19.77
C GLU A 114 2.83 -42.09 20.02
N GLY A 115 3.29 -42.81 19.00
CA GLY A 115 3.40 -44.26 19.00
C GLY A 115 2.11 -45.03 18.66
N ASP A 116 0.96 -44.37 18.59
CA ASP A 116 -0.31 -44.97 18.15
C ASP A 116 -0.37 -45.11 16.63
N VAL A 117 -0.85 -46.26 16.14
CA VAL A 117 -1.05 -46.48 14.70
C VAL A 117 -2.29 -45.72 14.24
N VAL A 118 -2.08 -44.66 13.49
CA VAL A 118 -3.16 -43.84 12.91
C VAL A 118 -3.56 -44.40 11.55
N VAL A 119 -2.57 -44.73 10.71
CA VAL A 119 -2.79 -45.37 9.41
C VAL A 119 -1.88 -46.58 9.27
N ARG A 120 -2.41 -47.67 8.72
CA ARG A 120 -1.63 -48.87 8.36
C ARG A 120 -2.04 -49.31 6.97
N THR A 121 -1.06 -49.49 6.10
CA THR A 121 -1.34 -49.88 4.71
C THR A 121 -0.32 -50.91 4.20
N GLY A 122 -0.78 -51.85 3.37
CA GLY A 122 0.04 -52.98 2.87
C GLY A 122 0.63 -52.71 1.49
N TRP A 123 1.93 -52.44 1.40
CA TRP A 123 2.58 -51.97 0.16
C TRP A 123 3.31 -53.11 -0.54
N ALA A 124 3.11 -53.22 -1.85
CA ALA A 124 3.67 -54.25 -2.70
C ALA A 124 4.89 -53.70 -3.47
N LEU A 125 6.09 -54.20 -3.16
CA LEU A 125 7.32 -53.76 -3.83
C LEU A 125 8.07 -54.95 -4.43
N ASN A 126 8.60 -54.78 -5.63
CA ASN A 126 9.52 -55.69 -6.29
C ASN A 126 10.89 -55.71 -5.59
N PRO A 127 11.76 -56.68 -5.89
CA PRO A 127 13.11 -56.73 -5.31
C PRO A 127 13.91 -55.45 -5.59
N ASN A 128 14.49 -54.86 -4.55
CA ASN A 128 15.27 -53.61 -4.60
C ASN A 128 14.50 -52.40 -5.17
N GLU A 129 13.16 -52.48 -5.22
CA GLU A 129 12.32 -51.33 -5.58
C GLU A 129 12.22 -50.37 -4.40
N THR A 130 12.34 -49.08 -4.68
CA THR A 130 12.11 -47.98 -3.75
C THR A 130 10.94 -47.16 -4.26
N GLU A 131 9.98 -46.87 -3.37
CA GLU A 131 8.84 -46.02 -3.66
C GLU A 131 8.64 -45.01 -2.52
N THR A 132 8.41 -43.74 -2.87
CA THR A 132 8.03 -42.72 -1.89
C THR A 132 6.55 -42.87 -1.56
N ILE A 133 6.24 -43.11 -0.29
CA ILE A 133 4.87 -43.20 0.23
C ILE A 133 4.54 -41.92 0.96
N ALA A 134 3.35 -41.37 0.74
CA ALA A 134 2.81 -40.25 1.49
C ALA A 134 1.53 -40.64 2.24
N PHE A 135 1.40 -40.14 3.47
CA PHE A 135 0.20 -40.22 4.29
C PHE A 135 -0.35 -38.82 4.52
N GLU A 136 -1.62 -38.60 4.19
CA GLU A 136 -2.36 -37.42 4.61
C GLU A 136 -2.98 -37.69 6.00
N VAL A 137 -2.61 -36.86 6.97
CA VAL A 137 -2.94 -37.01 8.38
C VAL A 137 -3.79 -35.83 8.80
N ASN A 138 -4.99 -36.10 9.27
CA ASN A 138 -5.88 -35.06 9.78
C ASN A 138 -5.55 -34.76 11.25
N THR A 139 -5.27 -33.49 11.56
CA THR A 139 -4.92 -33.02 12.91
C THR A 139 -6.13 -32.53 13.72
N THR A 140 -7.34 -32.62 13.16
CA THR A 140 -8.58 -32.22 13.84
C THR A 140 -8.71 -32.93 15.19
N GLY A 141 -8.79 -32.14 16.26
CA GLY A 141 -8.97 -32.63 17.62
C GLY A 141 -7.67 -32.95 18.37
N LEU A 142 -6.51 -32.66 17.78
CA LEU A 142 -5.26 -32.53 18.53
C LEU A 142 -5.25 -31.20 19.29
N GLU A 143 -4.73 -31.21 20.52
CA GLU A 143 -4.47 -30.00 21.30
C GLU A 143 -3.17 -29.34 20.84
N ASP A 144 -2.99 -28.05 21.10
CA ASP A 144 -1.75 -27.36 20.79
C ASP A 144 -0.56 -28.01 21.53
N GLY A 145 0.53 -28.26 20.81
CA GLY A 145 1.72 -28.88 21.36
C GLY A 145 2.57 -29.62 20.33
N THR A 146 3.68 -30.18 20.80
CA THR A 146 4.60 -30.96 19.97
C THR A 146 4.30 -32.45 20.08
N TYR A 147 4.12 -33.09 18.93
CA TYR A 147 3.86 -34.52 18.80
C TYR A 147 5.02 -35.20 18.07
N ILE A 148 5.39 -36.40 18.51
CA ILE A 148 6.32 -37.28 17.80
C ILE A 148 5.51 -38.12 16.82
N HIS A 149 5.93 -38.13 15.56
CA HIS A 149 5.31 -38.96 14.54
C HIS A 149 6.36 -39.62 13.66
N GLY A 150 5.94 -40.57 12.84
CA GLY A 150 6.84 -41.20 11.90
C GLY A 150 6.19 -42.25 11.01
N ILE A 151 6.96 -42.70 10.03
CA ILE A 151 6.59 -43.81 9.17
C ILE A 151 7.43 -45.01 9.59
N GLU A 152 6.76 -46.12 9.92
CA GLU A 152 7.38 -47.33 10.45
C GLU A 152 6.96 -48.57 9.65
N THR A 153 7.88 -49.53 9.56
CA THR A 153 7.64 -50.90 9.12
C THR A 153 7.82 -51.84 10.31
N ARG A 154 7.94 -53.16 10.09
CA ARG A 154 8.07 -54.11 11.21
C ARG A 154 9.29 -53.82 12.09
N ASP A 155 10.44 -53.55 11.44
CA ASP A 155 11.74 -53.49 12.11
C ASP A 155 12.45 -52.14 11.94
N PHE A 156 11.96 -51.25 11.08
CA PHE A 156 12.58 -49.95 10.76
C PHE A 156 11.57 -48.82 10.81
N GLY A 157 12.03 -47.60 11.07
CA GLY A 157 11.20 -46.42 11.03
C GLY A 157 12.03 -45.16 11.15
N GLU A 158 11.49 -44.07 10.61
CA GLU A 158 12.02 -42.72 10.82
C GLU A 158 10.98 -41.90 11.57
N LEU A 159 11.43 -41.18 12.58
CA LEU A 159 10.61 -40.34 13.44
C LEU A 159 11.04 -38.88 13.30
N THR A 160 10.08 -37.97 13.44
CA THR A 160 10.29 -36.53 13.56
C THR A 160 9.22 -35.93 14.47
N THR A 161 9.24 -34.62 14.64
CA THR A 161 8.26 -33.88 15.44
C THR A 161 7.37 -33.02 14.56
N LEU A 162 6.10 -32.92 14.94
CA LEU A 162 5.10 -32.01 14.39
C LEU A 162 4.58 -31.13 15.53
N THR A 163 4.72 -29.81 15.39
CA THR A 163 4.09 -28.84 16.29
C THR A 163 2.70 -28.48 15.76
N VAL A 164 1.66 -28.79 16.53
CA VAL A 164 0.28 -28.39 16.23
C VAL A 164 -0.03 -27.13 17.02
N GLY A 165 -0.58 -26.11 16.35
CA GLY A 165 -0.93 -24.83 16.95
C GLY A 165 -0.31 -23.65 16.19
N GLU A 166 -0.22 -22.50 16.85
CA GLU A 166 0.39 -21.30 16.29
C GLU A 166 1.85 -21.60 15.92
N GLN A 167 2.15 -21.56 14.62
CA GLN A 167 3.52 -21.71 14.16
C GLN A 167 4.28 -20.41 14.50
N PRO A 168 5.54 -20.49 14.97
CA PRO A 168 6.35 -19.29 15.09
C PRO A 168 6.39 -18.64 13.70
N GLU A 169 5.98 -17.38 13.62
CA GLU A 169 6.17 -16.59 12.41
C GLU A 169 7.65 -16.65 12.02
N PRO A 170 7.97 -16.82 10.72
CA PRO A 170 9.36 -16.73 10.29
C PRO A 170 9.93 -15.40 10.78
N GLU A 171 11.15 -15.43 11.35
CA GLU A 171 11.87 -14.21 11.70
C GLU A 171 11.89 -13.30 10.46
N PRO A 172 11.54 -12.00 10.58
CA PRO A 172 11.56 -11.09 9.45
C PRO A 172 12.96 -11.10 8.84
N GLU A 173 13.06 -11.21 7.51
CA GLU A 173 14.35 -11.04 6.85
C GLU A 173 14.82 -9.61 7.07
N GLU A 174 16.09 -9.43 7.44
CA GLU A 174 16.66 -8.09 7.58
C GLU A 174 16.58 -7.35 6.23
N PRO A 175 16.19 -6.07 6.22
CA PRO A 175 16.04 -5.32 4.99
C PRO A 175 17.38 -5.20 4.26
N THR A 176 17.36 -5.34 2.94
CA THR A 176 18.55 -5.30 2.08
C THR A 176 18.42 -4.26 0.98
N ALA A 177 19.56 -3.69 0.56
CA ALA A 177 19.61 -2.80 -0.57
C ALA A 177 20.87 -2.99 -1.43
N SER A 178 20.79 -2.56 -2.68
CA SER A 178 21.95 -2.37 -3.56
C SER A 178 21.80 -1.08 -4.36
N LEU A 179 22.91 -0.35 -4.55
CA LEU A 179 22.96 0.87 -5.35
C LEU A 179 24.04 0.74 -6.44
N GLN A 180 23.84 1.46 -7.54
CA GLN A 180 24.87 1.76 -8.53
C GLN A 180 24.78 3.24 -8.89
N PHE A 181 25.83 3.98 -8.55
CA PHE A 181 25.97 5.41 -8.81
C PHE A 181 27.21 5.62 -9.67
N ASP A 182 26.99 5.79 -10.97
CA ASP A 182 28.07 5.93 -11.95
C ASP A 182 28.51 7.40 -12.11
N ASP A 183 29.79 7.60 -12.43
CA ASP A 183 30.33 8.90 -12.86
C ASP A 183 29.48 9.53 -13.96
N GLN A 184 29.18 10.82 -13.83
CA GLN A 184 28.24 11.50 -14.73
C GLN A 184 28.50 12.99 -14.87
N GLU A 185 28.02 13.53 -15.99
CA GLU A 185 27.89 14.97 -16.19
C GLU A 185 26.47 15.39 -15.76
N SER A 186 26.36 16.48 -15.00
CA SER A 186 25.09 17.05 -14.52
C SER A 186 24.99 18.53 -14.88
N ASP A 187 23.76 19.05 -14.96
CA ASP A 187 23.49 20.50 -14.99
C ASP A 187 23.63 21.17 -13.61
N GLY A 188 23.95 20.38 -12.59
CA GLY A 188 24.14 20.81 -11.21
C GLY A 188 22.85 20.81 -10.38
N SER A 189 21.67 20.60 -10.96
CA SER A 189 20.38 20.62 -10.24
C SER A 189 19.93 19.26 -9.72
N SER A 190 20.35 18.18 -10.36
CA SER A 190 20.02 16.81 -9.98
C SER A 190 21.12 15.84 -10.42
N VAL A 191 21.15 14.67 -9.80
CA VAL A 191 22.00 13.55 -10.21
C VAL A 191 21.15 12.33 -10.53
N THR A 192 21.70 11.38 -11.28
CA THR A 192 21.01 10.13 -11.63
C THR A 192 21.72 8.95 -10.97
N VAL A 193 20.98 8.16 -10.20
CA VAL A 193 21.42 6.85 -9.70
C VAL A 193 21.01 5.79 -10.72
N ALA A 194 22.00 5.09 -11.28
CA ALA A 194 21.81 4.20 -12.43
C ALA A 194 20.86 3.04 -12.10
N SER A 195 21.03 2.44 -10.92
CA SER A 195 20.08 1.48 -10.39
C SER A 195 20.06 1.47 -8.87
N ALA A 196 18.90 1.16 -8.31
CA ALA A 196 18.69 0.93 -6.89
C ALA A 196 17.75 -0.26 -6.70
N ASN A 197 18.02 -1.12 -5.72
CA ASN A 197 17.10 -2.17 -5.32
C ASN A 197 16.92 -2.08 -3.81
N LEU A 198 15.71 -1.80 -3.35
CA LEU A 198 15.38 -1.62 -1.93
C LEU A 198 14.37 -2.70 -1.53
N SER A 199 14.68 -3.58 -0.58
CA SER A 199 13.77 -4.69 -0.23
C SER A 199 12.47 -4.22 0.39
N ASP A 200 12.51 -3.09 1.11
CA ASP A 200 11.41 -2.58 1.94
C ASP A 200 11.05 -1.12 1.57
N GLY A 201 11.55 -0.63 0.44
CA GLY A 201 11.36 0.76 -0.02
C GLY A 201 12.18 1.78 0.77
N GLY A 202 11.92 3.07 0.59
CA GLY A 202 12.62 4.15 1.29
C GLY A 202 13.25 5.15 0.33
N TYR A 203 14.48 5.61 0.60
CA TYR A 203 15.05 6.78 -0.06
C TYR A 203 16.49 6.56 -0.51
N ILE A 204 16.94 7.41 -1.43
CA ILE A 204 18.35 7.55 -1.78
C ILE A 204 18.78 8.97 -1.43
N ALA A 205 19.67 9.10 -0.45
CA ALA A 205 20.30 10.36 -0.08
C ALA A 205 21.64 10.51 -0.80
N ILE A 206 21.93 11.72 -1.26
CA ILE A 206 23.21 12.09 -1.87
C ILE A 206 24.00 12.89 -0.84
N LEU A 207 25.22 12.46 -0.55
CA LEU A 207 26.11 13.06 0.43
C LEU A 207 27.31 13.71 -0.26
N ASP A 208 27.78 14.83 0.28
CA ASP A 208 29.03 15.48 -0.13
C ASP A 208 30.27 14.79 0.46
N GLU A 209 31.47 15.27 0.11
CA GLU A 209 32.75 14.74 0.64
C GLU A 209 32.86 14.83 2.19
N ASN A 210 32.04 15.65 2.84
CA ASN A 210 31.99 15.79 4.30
C ASN A 210 30.95 14.87 4.94
N GLY A 211 30.15 14.16 4.15
CA GLY A 211 29.04 13.33 4.60
C GLY A 211 27.76 14.11 4.91
N SER A 212 27.63 15.36 4.49
CA SER A 212 26.36 16.11 4.57
C SER A 212 25.43 15.73 3.43
N VAL A 213 24.15 15.54 3.73
CA VAL A 213 23.12 15.28 2.73
C VAL A 213 22.89 16.55 1.90
N VAL A 214 23.11 16.45 0.60
CA VAL A 214 22.95 17.54 -0.39
C VAL A 214 21.80 17.30 -1.37
N GLY A 215 21.15 16.14 -1.30
CA GLY A 215 19.99 15.79 -2.11
C GLY A 215 19.36 14.49 -1.61
N ALA A 216 18.08 14.29 -1.92
CA ALA A 216 17.37 13.05 -1.58
C ALA A 216 16.23 12.82 -2.58
N THR A 217 15.86 11.56 -2.76
CA THR A 217 14.65 11.20 -3.51
C THR A 217 13.41 11.37 -2.63
N ASP A 218 12.24 11.45 -3.28
CA ASP A 218 10.99 11.06 -2.64
C ASP A 218 11.00 9.56 -2.31
N TYR A 219 9.95 9.10 -1.62
CA TYR A 219 9.77 7.68 -1.30
C TYR A 219 9.79 6.81 -2.57
N LEU A 220 10.64 5.79 -2.55
CA LEU A 220 10.73 4.74 -3.56
C LEU A 220 10.08 3.47 -3.03
N GLU A 221 9.15 2.92 -3.82
CA GLU A 221 8.54 1.63 -3.52
C GLU A 221 9.59 0.49 -3.47
N PRO A 222 9.32 -0.58 -2.72
CA PRO A 222 10.18 -1.76 -2.70
C PRO A 222 10.42 -2.37 -4.09
N GLY A 223 11.65 -2.78 -4.35
CA GLY A 223 12.09 -3.46 -5.57
C GLY A 223 13.18 -2.70 -6.35
N GLU A 224 13.38 -3.13 -7.60
CA GLU A 224 14.38 -2.56 -8.51
C GLU A 224 13.85 -1.29 -9.21
N GLN A 225 14.67 -0.25 -9.18
CA GLN A 225 14.47 1.04 -9.85
C GLN A 225 15.69 1.34 -10.73
N GLU A 226 15.47 1.91 -11.91
CA GLU A 226 16.55 2.29 -12.84
C GLU A 226 16.47 3.78 -13.16
N ASN A 227 17.63 4.43 -13.34
CA ASN A 227 17.75 5.84 -13.70
C ASN A 227 16.98 6.77 -12.74
N VAL A 228 17.16 6.56 -11.44
CA VAL A 228 16.49 7.35 -10.40
C VAL A 228 17.08 8.76 -10.39
N SER A 229 16.27 9.77 -10.69
CA SER A 229 16.68 11.17 -10.61
C SER A 229 16.56 11.65 -9.17
N VAL A 230 17.65 12.20 -8.65
CA VAL A 230 17.75 12.71 -7.28
C VAL A 230 17.97 14.22 -7.33
N PRO A 231 16.98 15.04 -6.92
CA PRO A 231 17.15 16.48 -6.86
C PRO A 231 18.19 16.85 -5.79
N LEU A 232 19.02 17.85 -6.10
CA LEU A 232 19.95 18.41 -5.14
C LEU A 232 19.31 19.63 -4.47
N LEU A 233 19.40 19.69 -3.14
CA LEU A 233 18.96 20.82 -2.32
C LEU A 233 19.79 22.07 -2.62
N GLU A 234 21.10 21.88 -2.83
CA GLU A 234 22.02 22.91 -3.28
C GLU A 234 22.62 22.52 -4.64
N SER A 235 22.49 23.40 -5.62
CA SER A 235 23.03 23.11 -6.95
C SER A 235 24.56 23.07 -6.93
N LEU A 236 25.13 22.09 -7.63
CA LEU A 236 26.58 22.00 -7.81
C LEU A 236 27.07 23.09 -8.75
N ASN A 237 28.07 23.85 -8.30
CA ASN A 237 28.72 24.90 -9.11
C ASN A 237 30.09 24.49 -9.63
N GLU A 238 30.63 23.38 -9.12
CA GLU A 238 31.90 22.80 -9.53
C GLU A 238 31.81 21.27 -9.47
N SER A 239 32.74 20.59 -10.14
CA SER A 239 32.82 19.14 -10.09
C SER A 239 33.13 18.65 -8.68
N ALA A 240 32.42 17.64 -8.21
CA ALA A 240 32.55 17.08 -6.87
C ALA A 240 32.39 15.56 -6.89
N THR A 241 33.04 14.87 -5.96
CA THR A 241 32.75 13.47 -5.66
C THR A 241 31.57 13.42 -4.70
N LEU A 242 30.52 12.67 -5.06
CA LEU A 242 29.31 12.50 -4.27
C LEU A 242 29.10 11.03 -3.92
N THR A 243 28.44 10.79 -2.79
CA THR A 243 28.10 9.44 -2.32
C THR A 243 26.59 9.27 -2.33
N ALA A 244 26.07 8.28 -3.05
CA ALA A 244 24.68 7.84 -2.91
C ALA A 244 24.58 6.85 -1.74
N GLN A 245 23.60 7.04 -0.85
CA GLN A 245 23.33 6.18 0.31
C GLN A 245 21.85 5.80 0.36
N ALA A 246 21.56 4.52 0.53
CA ALA A 246 20.17 4.04 0.65
C ALA A 246 19.68 4.18 2.11
N HIS A 247 18.47 4.68 2.31
CA HIS A 247 17.79 4.85 3.60
C HIS A 247 16.47 4.09 3.63
N LEU A 248 16.14 3.49 4.77
CA LEU A 248 14.87 2.81 5.01
C LEU A 248 13.81 3.80 5.48
N ASP A 249 12.54 3.62 5.12
CA ASP A 249 11.44 4.30 5.81
C ASP A 249 11.09 3.48 7.07
N THR A 250 11.51 3.95 8.24
CA THR A 250 11.43 3.18 9.50
C THR A 250 10.14 3.42 10.27
N ASN A 251 9.43 4.52 9.96
CA ASN A 251 8.21 4.94 10.62
C ASN A 251 6.98 4.89 9.69
N ASP A 252 7.15 4.40 8.46
CA ASP A 252 6.12 4.23 7.42
C ASP A 252 5.40 5.54 7.06
N ASN A 253 6.06 6.69 7.26
CA ASN A 253 5.46 8.00 7.02
C ASN A 253 5.79 8.57 5.62
N GLN A 254 6.60 7.85 4.83
CA GLN A 254 7.02 8.24 3.47
C GLN A 254 7.70 9.62 3.38
N THR A 255 8.23 10.10 4.51
CA THR A 255 9.09 11.28 4.62
C THR A 255 10.48 10.86 5.08
N LEU A 256 11.55 11.45 4.53
CA LEU A 256 12.92 11.15 4.98
C LEU A 256 13.25 11.95 6.26
N ASP A 257 13.20 11.28 7.40
CA ASP A 257 13.44 11.84 8.73
C ASP A 257 14.87 11.68 9.24
N PHE A 258 15.80 11.22 8.41
CA PHE A 258 17.18 10.96 8.82
C PHE A 258 17.86 12.19 9.46
N LEU A 259 17.64 13.37 8.90
CA LEU A 259 18.24 14.61 9.42
C LEU A 259 17.48 15.15 10.63
N THR A 260 16.14 15.15 10.58
CA THR A 260 15.26 15.70 11.61
C THR A 260 15.34 14.87 12.90
N SER A 261 15.51 13.55 12.77
CA SER A 261 15.63 12.61 13.89
C SER A 261 17.07 12.44 14.41
N ASN A 262 18.08 13.10 13.82
CA ASN A 262 19.50 12.80 14.05
C ASN A 262 19.87 11.32 13.80
N GLY A 263 19.24 10.71 12.78
CA GLY A 263 19.50 9.35 12.32
C GLY A 263 18.90 8.25 13.19
N THR A 264 17.94 8.57 14.06
CA THR A 264 17.17 7.54 14.80
C THR A 264 16.00 6.99 14.00
N GLU A 265 15.46 7.81 13.11
CA GLU A 265 14.48 7.43 12.09
C GLU A 265 15.18 7.48 10.73
N ASP A 266 14.70 6.63 9.84
CA ASP A 266 15.21 6.45 8.49
C ASP A 266 16.72 6.29 8.38
N GLY A 267 17.24 5.36 9.18
CA GLY A 267 18.63 4.98 9.11
C GLY A 267 19.01 4.40 7.74
N PRO A 268 20.31 4.37 7.42
CA PRO A 268 20.76 3.75 6.18
C PRO A 268 20.43 2.25 6.16
N TYR A 269 20.14 1.73 4.98
CA TYR A 269 20.28 0.29 4.75
C TYR A 269 21.71 -0.11 5.08
N THR A 270 21.90 -1.19 5.86
CA THR A 270 23.24 -1.65 6.22
C THR A 270 23.49 -3.11 5.87
N VAL A 271 24.71 -3.40 5.43
CA VAL A 271 25.21 -4.77 5.26
C VAL A 271 26.33 -4.98 6.27
N ASN A 272 26.10 -5.89 7.23
CA ASN A 272 27.00 -6.11 8.36
C ASN A 272 27.32 -4.82 9.16
N GLY A 273 26.33 -3.93 9.31
CA GLY A 273 26.47 -2.65 10.01
C GLY A 273 27.24 -1.57 9.25
N THR A 274 27.52 -1.78 7.95
CA THR A 274 28.09 -0.77 7.07
C THR A 274 26.99 -0.23 6.16
N PRO A 275 26.78 1.10 6.04
CA PRO A 275 25.82 1.69 5.13
C PRO A 275 26.00 1.20 3.69
N VAL A 276 24.89 0.99 2.99
CA VAL A 276 24.90 0.68 1.55
C VAL A 276 25.08 1.99 0.81
N THR A 277 26.27 2.18 0.25
CA THR A 277 26.65 3.38 -0.50
C THR A 277 27.34 3.04 -1.82
N ASP A 278 27.33 3.99 -2.74
CA ASP A 278 28.18 3.99 -3.93
C ASP A 278 28.63 5.42 -4.28
N ASP A 279 29.86 5.59 -4.76
CA ASP A 279 30.48 6.90 -5.00
C ASP A 279 30.58 7.20 -6.50
N ALA A 280 30.35 8.45 -6.88
CA ALA A 280 30.52 8.92 -8.25
C ALA A 280 31.23 10.28 -8.32
N ASP A 281 32.07 10.46 -9.34
CA ASP A 281 32.55 11.78 -9.74
C ASP A 281 31.49 12.47 -10.61
N VAL A 282 30.93 13.58 -10.10
CA VAL A 282 29.92 14.38 -10.80
C VAL A 282 30.54 15.67 -11.33
N THR A 283 30.50 15.84 -12.63
CA THR A 283 31.05 16.99 -13.34
C THR A 283 29.94 17.93 -13.78
N VAL A 284 30.07 19.23 -13.47
CA VAL A 284 29.11 20.26 -13.91
C VAL A 284 29.63 20.89 -15.20
N GLY A 285 28.84 20.82 -16.26
CA GLY A 285 29.16 21.48 -17.52
C GLY A 285 28.97 23.00 -17.39
N GLU A 286 29.93 23.80 -17.84
CA GLU A 286 29.69 25.24 -18.00
C GLU A 286 28.61 25.44 -19.05
N GLU A 287 27.48 26.06 -18.67
CA GLU A 287 26.51 26.52 -19.66
C GLU A 287 27.22 27.40 -20.70
N PRO A 288 27.03 27.20 -22.01
CA PRO A 288 27.55 28.14 -22.98
C PRO A 288 26.89 29.49 -22.74
N THR A 289 27.67 30.43 -22.20
CA THR A 289 27.31 31.85 -22.14
C THR A 289 27.00 32.31 -23.57
N THR A 290 25.72 32.34 -23.90
CA THR A 290 25.25 32.83 -25.18
C THR A 290 25.29 34.35 -25.09
N GLU A 291 26.42 34.94 -25.49
CA GLU A 291 26.53 36.37 -25.73
C GLU A 291 25.42 36.77 -26.74
N GLU A 292 24.50 37.63 -26.30
CA GLU A 292 23.52 38.25 -27.21
C GLU A 292 24.27 38.93 -28.37
N PRO A 293 23.96 38.62 -29.65
CA PRO A 293 24.60 39.32 -30.76
C PRO A 293 24.12 40.77 -30.81
N THR A 294 25.00 41.71 -30.46
CA THR A 294 24.84 43.13 -30.78
C THR A 294 24.83 43.27 -32.31
N THR A 295 23.65 43.49 -32.87
CA THR A 295 23.47 43.67 -34.32
C THR A 295 23.78 45.11 -34.68
N GLU A 296 24.93 45.36 -35.31
CA GLU A 296 25.20 46.62 -36.00
C GLU A 296 24.34 46.72 -37.27
N GLU A 297 23.65 47.86 -37.45
CA GLU A 297 22.86 48.17 -38.65
C GLU A 297 23.75 48.18 -39.92
N PRO A 298 23.44 47.38 -40.96
CA PRO A 298 24.08 47.53 -42.24
C PRO A 298 23.36 48.59 -43.09
N THR A 299 24.04 49.72 -43.36
CA THR A 299 23.72 50.58 -44.51
C THR A 299 23.95 49.80 -45.81
N THR A 300 22.89 49.55 -46.59
CA THR A 300 23.00 49.05 -47.97
C THR A 300 22.01 49.77 -48.89
N GLU A 301 22.50 50.16 -50.06
CA GLU A 301 21.81 50.95 -51.08
C GLU A 301 20.66 50.21 -51.78
N GLU A 302 19.70 50.99 -52.26
CA GLU A 302 18.52 50.56 -53.00
C GLU A 302 18.85 49.82 -54.31
N PRO A 303 18.12 48.72 -54.59
CA PRO A 303 17.67 48.48 -55.95
C PRO A 303 16.14 48.42 -56.04
N THR A 304 15.59 49.28 -56.91
CA THR A 304 14.26 49.15 -57.52
C THR A 304 14.05 47.78 -58.16
N THR A 305 12.91 47.11 -57.94
CA THR A 305 12.15 46.32 -58.95
C THR A 305 10.77 45.86 -58.40
N GLU A 306 9.71 46.32 -59.08
CA GLU A 306 8.38 45.75 -59.42
C GLU A 306 7.56 44.92 -58.40
N GLU A 307 6.31 45.37 -58.21
CA GLU A 307 5.22 44.73 -57.46
C GLU A 307 4.78 43.37 -58.04
N PRO A 308 4.36 42.45 -57.16
CA PRO A 308 3.17 41.65 -57.43
C PRO A 308 2.07 41.85 -56.37
N THR A 309 0.85 41.86 -56.87
CA THR A 309 -0.43 42.07 -56.20
C THR A 309 -0.95 40.80 -55.49
N THR A 310 -1.94 40.99 -54.60
CA THR A 310 -2.97 40.02 -54.09
C THR A 310 -2.54 38.97 -53.03
N GLU A 311 -3.25 38.66 -51.93
CA GLU A 311 -4.56 39.01 -51.33
C GLU A 311 -4.50 39.00 -49.79
N GLU A 312 -5.35 39.79 -49.11
CA GLU A 312 -5.57 39.75 -47.65
C GLU A 312 -6.49 38.58 -47.25
N PRO A 313 -6.16 37.80 -46.21
CA PRO A 313 -7.18 37.12 -45.40
C PRO A 313 -7.56 37.97 -44.19
N THR A 314 -8.86 38.27 -44.11
CA THR A 314 -9.57 38.95 -43.03
C THR A 314 -9.44 38.24 -41.69
N THR A 315 -9.17 39.02 -40.64
CA THR A 315 -9.22 38.66 -39.22
C THR A 315 -10.67 38.56 -38.74
N GLU A 316 -11.04 37.49 -38.04
CA GLU A 316 -12.21 37.44 -37.16
C GLU A 316 -11.70 37.48 -35.72
N GLU A 317 -12.07 38.52 -34.97
CA GLU A 317 -11.80 38.65 -33.54
C GLU A 317 -12.74 37.72 -32.74
N PRO A 318 -12.26 36.86 -31.83
CA PRO A 318 -13.13 36.29 -30.82
C PRO A 318 -13.44 37.37 -29.77
N THR A 319 -14.72 37.59 -29.56
CA THR A 319 -15.29 38.52 -28.59
C THR A 319 -15.10 37.96 -27.17
N THR A 320 -14.64 38.84 -26.27
CA THR A 320 -14.52 38.63 -24.82
C THR A 320 -15.89 38.46 -24.18
N ASP A 321 -16.09 37.36 -23.46
CA ASP A 321 -17.06 37.27 -22.36
C ASP A 321 -16.25 37.36 -21.06
N GLU A 322 -16.36 38.48 -20.33
CA GLU A 322 -15.84 38.59 -18.97
C GLU A 322 -16.70 37.72 -18.03
N PRO A 323 -16.11 36.81 -17.23
CA PRO A 323 -16.85 36.18 -16.17
C PRO A 323 -17.10 37.21 -15.07
N THR A 324 -18.34 37.27 -14.62
CA THR A 324 -18.74 38.01 -13.43
C THR A 324 -18.08 37.35 -12.21
N GLU A 325 -17.24 38.08 -11.48
CA GLU A 325 -16.68 37.62 -10.21
C GLU A 325 -17.81 37.58 -9.16
N GLU A 326 -18.20 36.36 -8.80
CA GLU A 326 -18.91 36.08 -7.56
C GLU A 326 -18.01 36.50 -6.39
N PRO A 327 -18.54 37.01 -5.27
CA PRO A 327 -17.72 37.36 -4.12
C PRO A 327 -17.03 36.10 -3.57
N THR A 328 -15.71 36.04 -3.65
CA THR A 328 -14.90 35.03 -2.95
C THR A 328 -15.13 35.23 -1.44
N GLU A 329 -15.73 34.23 -0.78
CA GLU A 329 -15.76 34.22 0.69
C GLU A 329 -14.33 34.06 1.20
N GLU A 330 -13.93 34.85 2.20
CA GLU A 330 -12.60 34.70 2.81
C GLU A 330 -12.52 33.36 3.57
N PRO A 331 -11.36 32.68 3.57
CA PRO A 331 -11.17 31.43 4.29
C PRO A 331 -11.44 31.63 5.79
N THR A 332 -12.16 30.69 6.41
CA THR A 332 -12.53 30.72 7.83
C THR A 332 -12.05 29.47 8.55
N ALA A 333 -11.75 29.61 9.84
CA ALA A 333 -11.37 28.49 10.68
C ALA A 333 -11.83 28.64 12.13
N THR A 334 -11.93 27.52 12.84
CA THR A 334 -12.06 27.44 14.30
C THR A 334 -11.14 26.36 14.84
N VAL A 335 -10.57 26.56 16.02
CA VAL A 335 -9.77 25.57 16.75
C VAL A 335 -10.19 25.58 18.21
N GLU A 336 -10.30 24.40 18.82
CA GLU A 336 -10.62 24.20 20.24
C GLU A 336 -9.51 23.37 20.89
N PHE A 337 -8.80 23.97 21.84
CA PHE A 337 -7.68 23.37 22.53
C PHE A 337 -7.86 23.49 24.05
N GLU A 338 -8.22 22.38 24.67
CA GLU A 338 -8.57 22.34 26.10
C GLU A 338 -7.35 21.97 26.98
N ASP A 339 -7.35 22.48 28.21
CA ASP A 339 -6.43 22.08 29.27
C ASP A 339 -6.42 20.57 29.45
N GLN A 340 -5.22 19.98 29.59
CA GLN A 340 -5.10 18.53 29.63
C GLN A 340 -3.87 18.02 30.38
N ASN A 341 -3.97 16.77 30.82
CA ASN A 341 -2.83 16.03 31.34
C ASN A 341 -2.16 15.29 30.18
N SER A 342 -0.85 15.43 30.08
CA SER A 342 -0.04 14.83 29.02
C SER A 342 1.15 14.08 29.60
N ASP A 343 1.68 13.13 28.82
CA ASP A 343 2.98 12.52 29.05
C ASP A 343 4.15 13.47 28.70
N GLY A 344 3.84 14.66 28.18
CA GLY A 344 4.77 15.68 27.72
C GLY A 344 5.20 15.49 26.27
N ALA A 345 4.91 14.35 25.63
CA ALA A 345 5.28 14.06 24.25
C ALA A 345 4.14 14.31 23.26
N THR A 346 2.89 14.24 23.72
CA THR A 346 1.70 14.42 22.86
C THR A 346 0.67 15.35 23.48
N VAL A 347 0.00 16.13 22.65
CA VAL A 347 -1.19 16.91 23.03
C VAL A 347 -2.35 16.57 22.11
N THR A 348 -3.57 16.75 22.59
CA THR A 348 -4.79 16.51 21.82
C THR A 348 -5.54 17.83 21.65
N VAL A 349 -5.73 18.26 20.42
CA VAL A 349 -6.63 19.37 20.07
C VAL A 349 -8.04 18.78 19.93
N ALA A 350 -9.01 19.35 20.65
CA ALA A 350 -10.35 18.78 20.77
C ALA A 350 -11.07 18.78 19.42
N SER A 351 -10.99 19.91 18.70
CA SER A 351 -11.51 20.02 17.33
C SER A 351 -10.85 21.14 16.53
N ALA A 352 -10.87 21.01 15.22
CA ALA A 352 -10.56 22.08 14.29
C ALA A 352 -11.49 22.02 13.08
N THR A 353 -11.87 23.17 12.53
CA THR A 353 -12.61 23.30 11.27
C THR A 353 -11.89 24.33 10.42
N LEU A 354 -11.52 23.97 9.18
CA LEU A 354 -10.71 24.75 8.25
C LEU A 354 -11.45 24.78 6.90
N SER A 355 -11.93 25.94 6.45
CA SER A 355 -12.82 26.00 5.27
C SER A 355 -12.15 25.63 3.94
N GLU A 356 -10.83 25.74 3.85
CA GLU A 356 -10.03 25.41 2.66
C GLU A 356 -8.92 24.40 2.99
N GLY A 357 -9.05 23.71 4.12
CA GLY A 357 -8.07 22.76 4.63
C GLY A 357 -6.77 23.39 5.13
N GLY A 358 -5.88 22.58 5.69
CA GLY A 358 -4.60 23.00 6.24
C GLY A 358 -4.23 22.28 7.53
N PHE A 359 -3.67 23.00 8.50
CA PHE A 359 -3.01 22.39 9.67
C PHE A 359 -3.38 23.08 10.97
N VAL A 360 -3.23 22.37 12.08
CA VAL A 360 -3.15 22.95 13.41
C VAL A 360 -1.70 22.89 13.89
N VAL A 361 -1.13 24.05 14.20
CA VAL A 361 0.25 24.22 14.63
C VAL A 361 0.29 24.63 16.09
N ILE A 362 1.04 23.88 16.90
CA ILE A 362 1.21 24.13 18.32
C ILE A 362 2.45 25.00 18.53
N HIS A 363 2.27 26.08 19.27
CA HIS A 363 3.33 27.01 19.65
C HIS A 363 3.57 26.98 21.15
N ASN A 364 4.82 27.18 21.55
CA ASN A 364 5.20 27.38 22.96
C ASN A 364 5.01 28.85 23.39
N GLU A 365 5.24 29.17 24.67
CA GLU A 365 5.15 30.54 25.19
C GLU A 365 6.14 31.54 24.53
N SER A 366 7.21 31.04 23.91
CA SER A 366 8.16 31.87 23.14
C SER A 366 7.67 32.17 21.72
N GLY A 367 6.62 31.49 21.26
CA GLY A 367 6.09 31.57 19.91
C GLY A 367 6.81 30.67 18.91
N ASP A 368 7.62 29.69 19.36
CA ASP A 368 8.23 28.70 18.48
C ASP A 368 7.23 27.58 18.18
N VAL A 369 7.27 27.05 16.96
CA VAL A 369 6.50 25.87 16.56
C VAL A 369 7.07 24.63 17.25
N VAL A 370 6.25 23.97 18.06
CA VAL A 370 6.61 22.78 18.84
C VAL A 370 5.79 21.55 18.48
N GLY A 371 4.87 21.63 17.53
CA GLY A 371 4.10 20.48 17.04
C GLY A 371 3.19 20.87 15.89
N ILE A 372 2.90 19.94 14.98
CA ILE A 372 2.08 20.18 13.78
C ILE A 372 1.15 18.98 13.60
N SER A 373 -0.11 19.21 13.24
CA SER A 373 -1.03 18.13 12.87
C SER A 373 -0.74 17.61 11.47
N ASN A 374 -1.30 16.44 11.13
CA ASN A 374 -1.47 16.08 9.73
C ASN A 374 -2.41 17.09 9.03
N TYR A 375 -2.42 17.06 7.69
CA TYR A 375 -3.35 17.84 6.89
C TYR A 375 -4.82 17.50 7.24
N ILE A 376 -5.64 18.53 7.39
CA ILE A 376 -7.07 18.47 7.69
C ILE A 376 -7.80 19.08 6.50
N GLU A 377 -8.62 18.30 5.79
CA GLU A 377 -9.36 18.77 4.61
C GLU A 377 -10.44 19.82 4.94
N GLU A 378 -11.27 19.56 5.96
CA GLU A 378 -12.39 20.44 6.33
C GLU A 378 -12.58 20.56 7.85
N SER A 379 -12.58 19.43 8.56
CA SER A 379 -12.68 19.41 10.01
C SER A 379 -12.16 18.10 10.58
N ASP A 380 -11.60 18.14 11.78
CA ASP A 380 -11.22 16.94 12.51
C ASP A 380 -11.41 17.14 14.03
N SER A 381 -11.44 16.05 14.79
CA SER A 381 -11.66 16.04 16.24
C SER A 381 -10.76 15.03 16.93
N ASN A 382 -10.35 15.31 18.16
CA ASN A 382 -9.36 14.52 18.90
C ASN A 382 -8.03 14.41 18.14
N ILE A 383 -7.59 15.53 17.57
CA ILE A 383 -6.38 15.62 16.74
C ILE A 383 -5.18 15.47 17.68
N ARG A 384 -4.50 14.33 17.60
CA ARG A 384 -3.27 14.10 18.35
C ARG A 384 -2.08 14.70 17.62
N ILE A 385 -1.33 15.54 18.32
CA ILE A 385 -0.15 16.23 17.82
C ILE A 385 1.03 15.82 18.70
N PHE A 386 2.09 15.33 18.06
CA PHE A 386 3.36 15.06 18.72
C PHE A 386 4.14 16.35 18.87
N LEU A 387 4.74 16.54 20.05
CA LEU A 387 5.60 17.68 20.29
C LEU A 387 7.02 17.35 19.86
N THR A 388 7.62 18.19 19.03
CA THR A 388 9.03 18.06 18.57
C THR A 388 10.01 18.16 19.74
N GLU A 389 9.67 18.94 20.77
CA GLU A 389 10.35 18.93 22.06
C GLU A 389 9.36 18.54 23.16
N SER A 390 9.63 17.41 23.84
CA SER A 390 8.77 16.97 24.93
C SER A 390 8.82 17.94 26.10
N LEU A 391 7.65 18.28 26.64
CA LEU A 391 7.53 19.09 27.82
C LEU A 391 8.07 18.34 29.04
N SER A 392 9.04 18.95 29.73
CA SER A 392 9.60 18.41 30.97
C SER A 392 8.88 18.92 32.23
N GLU A 393 8.07 19.97 32.08
CA GLU A 393 7.26 20.61 33.11
C GLU A 393 5.94 21.11 32.50
N SER A 394 4.94 21.42 33.32
CA SER A 394 3.69 21.98 32.83
C SER A 394 3.90 23.32 32.15
N ALA A 395 3.26 23.54 31.01
CA ALA A 395 3.42 24.75 30.19
C ALA A 395 2.10 25.12 29.49
N THR A 396 1.95 26.41 29.16
CA THR A 396 0.88 26.87 28.28
C THR A 396 1.31 26.69 26.83
N LEU A 397 0.47 26.05 26.02
CA LEU A 397 0.68 25.92 24.58
C LEU A 397 -0.47 26.60 23.82
N THR A 398 -0.17 27.12 22.64
CA THR A 398 -1.14 27.78 21.76
C THR A 398 -1.34 26.93 20.51
N ALA A 399 -2.55 26.48 20.24
CA ALA A 399 -2.92 25.89 18.96
C ALA A 399 -3.32 27.00 17.98
N MET A 400 -2.75 26.99 16.77
CA MET A 400 -2.99 27.97 15.71
C MET A 400 -3.41 27.26 14.43
N ALA A 401 -4.45 27.73 13.75
CA ALA A 401 -4.86 27.18 12.45
C ALA A 401 -4.03 27.81 11.32
N HIS A 402 -3.50 26.98 10.40
CA HIS A 402 -2.75 27.38 9.21
C HIS A 402 -3.45 26.89 7.94
N LEU A 403 -3.45 27.71 6.89
CA LEU A 403 -4.10 27.45 5.60
C LEU A 403 -3.08 26.89 4.61
N ASP A 404 -3.32 25.72 4.02
CA ASP A 404 -2.49 25.22 2.91
C ASP A 404 -2.74 26.08 1.65
N THR A 405 -1.83 27.01 1.37
CA THR A 405 -2.01 28.04 0.33
C THR A 405 -1.63 27.54 -1.05
N ASN A 406 -0.74 26.55 -1.12
CA ASN A 406 -0.20 26.02 -2.36
C ASN A 406 -0.78 24.63 -2.73
N ASN A 407 -1.64 24.08 -1.88
CA ASN A 407 -2.33 22.78 -2.03
C ASN A 407 -1.36 21.59 -2.15
N ASN A 408 -0.17 21.69 -1.53
CA ASN A 408 0.79 20.58 -1.50
C ASN A 408 0.62 19.67 -0.28
N GLN A 409 -0.29 20.01 0.65
CA GLN A 409 -0.57 19.27 1.88
C GLN A 409 0.66 19.11 2.80
N GLN A 410 1.65 19.98 2.67
CA GLN A 410 2.80 20.12 3.55
C GLN A 410 2.78 21.50 4.21
N LEU A 411 3.33 21.65 5.41
CA LEU A 411 3.41 22.96 6.06
C LEU A 411 4.70 23.68 5.66
N ASP A 412 4.58 24.66 4.77
CA ASP A 412 5.69 25.49 4.28
C ASP A 412 5.88 26.80 5.05
N PHE A 413 5.13 27.01 6.15
CA PHE A 413 5.20 28.25 6.93
C PHE A 413 6.63 28.63 7.36
N LEU A 414 7.41 27.65 7.83
CA LEU A 414 8.78 27.89 8.30
C LEU A 414 9.78 27.99 7.14
N SER A 415 9.63 27.16 6.10
CA SER A 415 10.53 27.11 4.94
C SER A 415 10.38 28.35 4.05
N SER A 416 9.19 28.92 4.00
CA SER A 416 8.85 30.10 3.20
C SER A 416 8.96 31.44 3.95
N ASP A 417 9.37 31.43 5.23
CA ASP A 417 9.38 32.61 6.12
C ASP A 417 7.97 33.26 6.24
N GLY A 418 6.93 32.41 6.26
CA GLY A 418 5.52 32.77 6.39
C GLY A 418 4.84 33.26 5.10
N ALA A 419 5.47 33.08 3.94
CA ALA A 419 4.89 33.46 2.64
C ALA A 419 3.89 32.43 2.13
N GLU A 420 4.17 31.16 2.35
CA GLU A 420 3.26 30.04 2.12
C GLU A 420 2.77 29.54 3.49
N ASP A 421 1.57 29.00 3.49
CA ASP A 421 0.90 28.39 4.64
C ASP A 421 0.81 29.23 5.90
N GLY A 422 0.45 30.51 5.70
CA GLY A 422 0.17 31.44 6.78
C GLY A 422 -1.02 31.02 7.67
N PRO A 423 -1.18 31.65 8.83
CA PRO A 423 -2.30 31.37 9.71
C PRO A 423 -3.62 31.75 9.05
N TYR A 424 -4.68 30.99 9.34
CA TYR A 424 -6.04 31.48 9.19
C TYR A 424 -6.18 32.74 10.05
N THR A 425 -6.72 33.80 9.47
CA THR A 425 -6.93 35.07 10.21
C THR A 425 -8.38 35.51 10.18
N MET A 426 -8.82 36.12 11.28
CA MET A 426 -10.09 36.84 11.37
C MET A 426 -9.80 38.26 11.81
N ASP A 427 -10.28 39.24 11.03
CA ASP A 427 -9.97 40.66 11.22
C ASP A 427 -8.44 40.95 11.31
N GLY A 428 -7.63 40.16 10.59
CA GLY A 428 -6.17 40.25 10.57
C GLY A 428 -5.46 39.71 11.82
N SER A 429 -6.16 39.03 12.72
CA SER A 429 -5.58 38.31 13.86
C SER A 429 -5.59 36.80 13.60
N PRO A 430 -4.52 36.06 13.94
CA PRO A 430 -4.49 34.61 13.76
C PRO A 430 -5.57 33.93 14.62
N ILE A 431 -6.15 32.85 14.10
CA ILE A 431 -7.09 32.00 14.84
C ILE A 431 -6.29 31.07 15.74
N THR A 432 -6.40 31.29 17.05
CA THR A 432 -5.68 30.53 18.07
C THR A 432 -6.56 30.15 19.25
N ASP A 433 -6.20 29.08 19.95
CA ASP A 433 -6.72 28.72 21.27
C ASP A 433 -5.59 28.23 22.19
N ASP A 434 -5.65 28.58 23.48
CA ASP A 434 -4.58 28.33 24.45
C ASP A 434 -5.00 27.24 25.46
N ALA A 435 -4.08 26.34 25.80
CA ALA A 435 -4.30 25.29 26.80
C ALA A 435 -3.14 25.17 27.80
N GLU A 436 -3.45 24.91 29.07
CA GLU A 436 -2.50 24.51 30.10
C GLU A 436 -2.24 22.99 30.03
N ILE A 437 -1.01 22.61 29.69
CA ILE A 437 -0.60 21.21 29.59
C ILE A 437 0.11 20.80 30.87
N THR A 438 -0.49 19.87 31.62
CA THR A 438 0.09 19.35 32.87
C THR A 438 0.88 18.06 32.62
N VAL A 439 2.20 18.11 32.80
CA VAL A 439 3.11 16.97 32.57
C VAL A 439 3.28 16.12 33.83
N GLY A 440 3.13 14.80 33.71
CA GLY A 440 3.47 13.86 34.79
C GLY A 440 2.50 13.85 35.97
N GLY A 441 1.34 14.48 35.83
CA GLY A 441 0.20 14.21 36.69
C GLY A 441 -0.33 12.80 36.40
N GLU A 442 -0.69 12.04 37.44
CA GLU A 442 -1.71 10.99 37.24
C GLU A 442 -2.91 11.65 36.54
N PRO A 443 -3.62 10.99 35.61
CA PRO A 443 -4.80 11.59 35.01
C PRO A 443 -5.75 11.96 36.15
N THR A 444 -5.79 13.24 36.50
CA THR A 444 -6.84 13.78 37.33
C THR A 444 -8.03 13.75 36.40
N THR A 445 -8.84 12.72 36.57
CA THR A 445 -10.28 12.88 36.37
C THR A 445 -10.70 13.95 37.37
N GLU A 446 -10.46 15.22 37.03
CA GLU A 446 -11.43 16.24 37.36
C GLU A 446 -12.70 15.67 36.70
N GLU A 447 -13.57 15.04 37.50
CA GLU A 447 -14.96 14.92 37.09
C GLU A 447 -15.33 16.31 36.59
N PRO A 448 -15.97 16.46 35.42
CA PRO A 448 -16.33 17.77 34.93
C PRO A 448 -16.99 18.47 36.11
N THR A 449 -16.37 19.56 36.58
CA THR A 449 -17.05 20.43 37.51
C THR A 449 -18.20 20.95 36.69
N THR A 450 -19.33 20.29 36.87
CA THR A 450 -20.62 20.81 36.47
C THR A 450 -20.78 22.01 37.39
N GLU A 451 -20.21 23.14 36.98
CA GLU A 451 -20.90 24.40 37.12
C GLU A 451 -22.31 24.07 36.61
N GLU A 452 -23.25 23.82 37.55
CA GLU A 452 -24.66 23.83 37.19
C GLU A 452 -24.82 25.09 36.35
N PRO A 453 -25.34 24.99 35.11
CA PRO A 453 -25.58 26.19 34.35
C PRO A 453 -26.41 27.08 35.26
N THR A 454 -25.83 28.19 35.74
CA THR A 454 -26.64 29.28 36.25
C THR A 454 -27.49 29.63 35.06
N THR A 455 -28.73 29.15 35.14
CA THR A 455 -29.79 29.50 34.25
C THR A 455 -30.01 30.98 34.53
N GLU A 456 -29.25 31.82 33.85
CA GLU A 456 -29.77 33.10 33.40
C GLU A 456 -31.05 32.69 32.66
N GLU A 457 -32.20 32.87 33.32
CA GLU A 457 -33.48 32.73 32.65
C GLU A 457 -33.36 33.49 31.33
N PRO A 458 -33.79 32.91 30.20
CA PRO A 458 -33.80 33.65 28.96
C PRO A 458 -34.63 34.91 29.21
N THR A 459 -33.97 36.06 29.27
CA THR A 459 -34.67 37.34 29.17
C THR A 459 -35.24 37.32 27.77
N THR A 460 -36.52 37.00 27.73
CA THR A 460 -37.34 37.07 26.55
C THR A 460 -37.38 38.56 26.19
N GLU A 461 -36.48 38.99 25.32
CA GLU A 461 -36.75 40.15 24.48
C GLU A 461 -38.02 39.77 23.71
N GLU A 462 -39.15 40.35 24.11
CA GLU A 462 -40.40 40.23 23.37
C GLU A 462 -40.10 40.60 21.91
N PRO A 463 -40.58 39.83 20.92
CA PRO A 463 -40.49 40.26 19.54
C PRO A 463 -41.24 41.58 19.41
N THR A 464 -40.52 42.67 19.16
CA THR A 464 -41.12 43.93 18.72
C THR A 464 -41.82 43.64 17.41
N THR A 465 -43.14 43.52 17.52
CA THR A 465 -44.05 43.40 16.39
C THR A 465 -44.06 44.75 15.69
N GLU A 466 -43.28 44.89 14.63
CA GLU A 466 -43.53 45.92 13.62
C GLU A 466 -44.91 45.60 13.02
N GLU A 467 -45.91 46.43 13.32
CA GLU A 467 -47.24 46.32 12.72
C GLU A 467 -47.12 46.41 11.19
N PRO A 468 -47.80 45.54 10.43
CA PRO A 468 -47.87 45.71 8.99
C PRO A 468 -48.68 46.98 8.68
N THR A 469 -48.01 48.01 8.15
CA THR A 469 -48.67 49.16 7.55
C THR A 469 -49.49 48.68 6.36
N THR A 470 -50.81 48.77 6.52
CA THR A 470 -51.79 48.48 5.48
C THR A 470 -51.84 49.67 4.52
N GLU A 471 -51.16 49.57 3.38
CA GLU A 471 -51.43 50.43 2.23
C GLU A 471 -52.78 50.01 1.63
N GLU A 472 -53.76 50.92 1.65
CA GLU A 472 -55.07 50.70 1.03
C GLU A 472 -54.92 50.52 -0.50
N PRO A 473 -55.62 49.55 -1.13
CA PRO A 473 -55.62 49.45 -2.58
C PRO A 473 -56.45 50.58 -3.19
N THR A 474 -55.78 51.48 -3.92
CA THR A 474 -56.43 52.43 -4.83
C THR A 474 -57.11 51.67 -5.97
N THR A 475 -58.42 51.88 -6.10
CA THR A 475 -59.23 51.36 -7.19
C THR A 475 -59.08 52.31 -8.39
N GLU A 476 -58.39 51.87 -9.44
CA GLU A 476 -58.49 52.50 -10.77
C GLU A 476 -59.48 51.69 -11.64
N GLU A 477 -60.49 52.39 -12.18
CA GLU A 477 -61.53 51.83 -13.04
C GLU A 477 -60.96 51.33 -14.40
N PRO A 478 -61.58 50.31 -15.02
CA PRO A 478 -61.14 49.84 -16.33
C PRO A 478 -61.63 50.79 -17.43
N THR A 479 -60.71 51.43 -18.14
CA THR A 479 -60.98 52.07 -19.42
C THR A 479 -60.93 51.03 -20.54
N ASN A 480 -62.08 50.85 -21.18
CA ASN A 480 -62.28 50.10 -22.41
C ASN A 480 -61.75 50.95 -23.59
N GLU A 481 -60.99 50.37 -24.53
CA GLU A 481 -61.00 50.71 -25.98
C GLU A 481 -59.97 49.85 -26.74
N THR A 482 -60.44 48.84 -27.48
CA THR A 482 -60.62 48.80 -28.95
C THR A 482 -59.36 48.46 -29.74
N GLU A 483 -59.35 47.23 -30.24
CA GLU A 483 -58.37 46.66 -31.18
C GLU A 483 -58.23 47.48 -32.48
N THR A 484 -56.99 47.61 -32.96
CA THR A 484 -56.69 48.03 -34.35
C THR A 484 -55.64 47.05 -34.93
N PRO A 485 -55.80 46.56 -36.19
CA PRO A 485 -55.18 45.33 -36.69
C PRO A 485 -53.71 45.47 -37.15
N PRO A 486 -53.00 44.36 -37.40
CA PRO A 486 -51.57 44.37 -37.75
C PRO A 486 -51.31 44.92 -39.16
N PRO A 487 -50.12 45.51 -39.40
CA PRO A 487 -49.73 45.96 -40.72
C PRO A 487 -49.35 44.78 -41.63
N THR A 488 -49.92 44.81 -42.83
CA THR A 488 -49.71 43.91 -43.97
C THR A 488 -48.34 44.13 -44.62
N GLU A 489 -47.60 43.04 -44.84
CA GLU A 489 -46.38 42.99 -45.65
C GLU A 489 -46.67 43.27 -47.14
N THR A 490 -45.75 43.94 -47.83
CA THR A 490 -45.71 43.95 -49.31
C THR A 490 -44.28 43.68 -49.78
N PRO A 491 -44.08 42.92 -50.87
CA PRO A 491 -42.82 42.27 -51.19
C PRO A 491 -41.95 43.12 -52.13
N ILE A 492 -40.65 42.86 -52.09
CA ILE A 492 -39.68 43.35 -53.08
C ILE A 492 -39.35 42.19 -54.01
N ASP A 493 -39.87 42.21 -55.23
CA ASP A 493 -39.34 41.44 -56.36
C ASP A 493 -39.28 42.33 -57.61
N ASN A 494 -38.19 42.15 -58.34
CA ASN A 494 -37.67 42.87 -59.48
C ASN A 494 -38.42 42.54 -60.79
N GLY A 495 -38.33 43.42 -61.79
CA GLY A 495 -38.28 43.00 -63.19
C GLY A 495 -39.43 43.42 -64.11
N THR A 496 -39.18 44.54 -64.80
CA THR A 496 -39.35 44.83 -66.24
C THR A 496 -40.24 43.92 -67.13
N GLU A 497 -41.27 44.51 -67.74
CA GLU A 497 -41.57 44.36 -69.19
C GLU A 497 -42.15 45.68 -69.76
N ASN A 498 -41.47 46.17 -70.81
CA ASN A 498 -41.81 47.17 -71.84
C ASN A 498 -42.16 48.64 -71.50
#